data_AF-A0A3D0LWP6-F1
#
_entry.id   AF-A0A3D0LWP6-F1
#
_cell.length_a   1.000
_cell.length_b   1.000
_cell.length_c   1.000
_cell.angle_alpha   90.00
_cell.angle_beta   90.00
_cell.angle_gamma   90.00
#
_symmetry.space_group_name_H-M   'P 1'
#
loop_
_entity.id
_entity.type
_entity.pdbx_description
1 polymer ?
#
loop_
_entity_poly.entity_id
_entity_poly.type
_entity_poly.pdbx_seq_one_letter_code
_entity_poly.pdbx_strand_id
1 'polypeptide(L)'
;QNTTPEQMKMFLTRIGFGSKAVITGDVTQIDLVRGQRSGLVEVRDVLAQVRGVAFTLFQAEDVVRHPLVQRIINAYESYEKGRG
;
A
#
# COMPACT_ATOMS: atom_id res chain seq x y z
N GLN A 1 3.40 1.40 -4.85
CA GLN A 1 3.44 -0.05 -4.55
C GLN A 1 4.77 -0.67 -4.98
N ASN A 2 5.03 -0.80 -6.28
CA ASN A 2 6.25 -1.41 -6.81
C ASN A 2 7.32 -0.34 -7.09
N THR A 3 7.78 0.31 -6.03
CA THR A 3 8.70 1.45 -6.14
C THR A 3 9.93 1.15 -5.29
N THR A 4 11.13 1.39 -5.81
CA THR A 4 12.37 1.31 -5.00
C THR A 4 12.52 2.58 -4.14
N PRO A 5 13.39 2.58 -3.11
CA PRO A 5 13.63 3.76 -2.29
C PRO A 5 14.11 4.97 -3.09
N GLU A 6 14.96 4.75 -4.10
CA GLU A 6 15.49 5.80 -4.97
C GLU A 6 14.39 6.42 -5.83
N GLN A 7 13.49 5.59 -6.38
CA GLN A 7 12.35 6.05 -7.16
C GLN A 7 11.35 6.83 -6.28
N MET A 8 11.11 6.36 -5.06
CA MET A 8 10.26 7.06 -4.10
C MET A 8 10.84 8.43 -3.74
N LYS A 9 12.15 8.48 -3.43
CA LYS A 9 12.87 9.73 -3.16
C LYS A 9 12.78 10.68 -4.36
N MET A 10 13.03 10.16 -5.56
CA MET A 10 12.94 10.95 -6.80
C MET A 10 11.56 11.61 -6.95
N PHE A 11 10.48 10.88 -6.68
CA PHE A 11 9.13 11.42 -6.71
C PHE A 11 8.91 12.51 -5.65
N LEU A 12 9.22 12.20 -4.38
CA LEU A 12 8.97 13.10 -3.26
C LEU A 12 9.69 14.44 -3.41
N THR A 13 10.90 14.45 -3.98
CA THR A 13 11.67 15.67 -4.21
C THR A 13 11.15 16.57 -5.35
N ARG A 14 10.15 16.12 -6.10
CA ARG A 14 9.54 16.89 -7.20
C ARG A 14 8.24 17.60 -6.80
N ILE A 15 7.81 17.47 -5.54
CA ILE A 15 6.60 18.13 -5.03
C ILE A 15 6.87 19.64 -4.95
N GLY A 16 6.12 20.43 -5.72
CA GLY A 16 6.27 21.88 -5.82
C GLY A 16 5.40 22.67 -4.84
N PHE A 17 5.59 23.98 -4.79
CA PHE A 17 4.78 24.88 -3.96
C PHE A 17 3.30 24.84 -4.32
N GLY A 18 2.43 24.91 -3.30
CA GLY A 18 0.98 24.88 -3.48
C GLY A 18 0.41 23.54 -3.94
N SER A 19 1.24 22.52 -4.12
CA SER A 19 0.80 21.18 -4.54
C SER A 19 0.47 20.28 -3.33
N LYS A 20 -0.33 19.25 -3.59
CA LYS A 20 -0.58 18.14 -2.66
C LYS A 20 -0.35 16.84 -3.42
N ALA A 21 0.28 15.88 -2.77
CA ALA A 21 0.48 14.54 -3.32
C ALA A 21 -0.11 13.51 -2.38
N VAL A 22 -0.69 12.45 -2.94
CA VAL A 22 -1.17 11.27 -2.21
C VAL A 22 -0.52 10.07 -2.85
N ILE A 23 0.15 9.26 -2.03
CA ILE A 23 0.79 8.01 -2.45
C ILE A 23 -0.05 6.87 -1.87
N THR A 24 -0.49 5.96 -2.74
CA THR A 24 -1.28 4.79 -2.35
C THR A 24 -0.55 3.49 -2.72
N GLY A 25 -0.87 2.42 -2.00
CA GLY A 25 -0.44 1.08 -2.34
C GLY A 25 -0.69 0.09 -1.22
N ASP A 26 -0.65 -1.19 -1.57
CA ASP A 26 -0.75 -2.32 -0.65
C ASP A 26 0.65 -2.86 -0.35
N VAL A 27 1.04 -2.82 0.92
CA VAL A 27 2.36 -3.31 1.39
C VAL A 27 2.48 -4.84 1.33
N THR A 28 1.37 -5.56 1.20
CA THR A 28 1.34 -7.03 1.07
C THR A 28 1.52 -7.49 -0.38
N GLN A 29 1.36 -6.60 -1.35
CA GLN A 29 1.40 -6.89 -2.79
C GLN A 29 2.58 -6.22 -3.48
N ILE A 30 3.77 -6.33 -2.89
CA ILE A 30 5.01 -5.78 -3.46
C ILE A 30 5.55 -6.75 -4.50
N ASP A 31 5.58 -6.30 -5.76
CA ASP A 31 6.17 -7.02 -6.88
C ASP A 31 7.45 -6.30 -7.33
N LEU A 32 8.53 -6.57 -6.59
CA LEU A 32 9.88 -6.09 -6.87
C LEU A 32 10.82 -7.28 -7.04
N VAL A 33 11.94 -7.06 -7.71
CA VAL A 33 12.98 -8.08 -7.85
C VAL A 33 13.42 -8.56 -6.46
N ARG A 34 13.56 -9.87 -6.30
CA ARG A 34 13.90 -10.49 -5.02
C ARG A 34 15.14 -9.84 -4.40
N GLY A 35 15.01 -9.43 -3.12
CA GLY A 35 16.09 -8.76 -2.38
C GLY A 35 16.09 -7.24 -2.51
N GLN A 36 15.30 -6.65 -3.40
CA GLN A 36 15.11 -5.20 -3.42
C GLN A 36 14.20 -4.76 -2.27
N ARG A 37 14.55 -3.64 -1.63
CA ARG A 37 13.70 -2.99 -0.63
C ARG A 37 12.57 -2.23 -1.33
N SER A 38 11.40 -2.21 -0.70
CA SER A 38 10.28 -1.40 -1.17
C SER A 38 10.38 0.02 -0.63
N GLY A 39 10.39 1.00 -1.53
CA GLY A 39 10.26 2.41 -1.20
C GLY A 39 8.90 2.74 -0.57
N LEU A 40 7.83 1.98 -0.86
CA LEU A 40 6.54 2.16 -0.18
C LEU A 40 6.60 1.77 1.30
N VAL A 41 7.39 0.77 1.66
CA VAL A 41 7.56 0.34 3.05
C VAL A 41 8.54 1.27 3.77
N GLU A 42 9.68 1.55 3.16
CA GLU A 42 10.75 2.35 3.77
C GLU A 42 10.36 3.81 3.99
N VAL A 43 9.53 4.40 3.11
CA VAL A 43 9.14 5.81 3.21
C VAL A 43 8.45 6.15 4.53
N ARG A 44 7.76 5.18 5.14
CA ARG A 44 7.12 5.36 6.45
C ARG A 44 8.14 5.71 7.53
N ASP A 45 9.24 4.98 7.55
CA ASP A 45 10.27 5.15 8.57
C ASP A 45 11.11 6.40 8.26
N VAL A 46 11.42 6.63 6.97
CA VAL A 46 12.20 7.79 6.51
C VAL A 46 11.48 9.12 6.75
N LEU A 47 10.16 9.17 6.56
CA LEU A 47 9.38 10.41 6.71
C LEU A 47 8.62 10.51 8.05
N ALA A 48 8.86 9.60 9.00
CA ALA A 48 8.10 9.53 10.26
C ALA A 48 8.09 10.84 11.06
N GLN A 49 9.14 11.66 10.93
CA GLN A 49 9.31 12.93 11.65
C GLN A 49 9.18 14.17 10.74
N VAL A 50 8.76 13.99 9.48
CA VAL A 50 8.65 15.10 8.53
C VAL A 50 7.31 15.80 8.72
N ARG A 51 7.36 17.07 9.16
CA ARG A 51 6.15 17.90 9.31
C ARG A 51 5.43 18.06 7.98
N GLY A 52 4.10 17.96 8.01
CA GLY A 52 3.26 18.09 6.82
C GLY A 52 3.06 16.79 6.02
N VAL A 53 3.63 15.67 6.48
CA VAL A 53 3.36 14.33 5.95
C VAL A 53 2.50 13.56 6.96
N ALA A 54 1.52 12.82 6.45
CA ALA A 54 0.66 11.95 7.26
C ALA A 54 0.58 10.57 6.60
N PHE A 55 0.43 9.54 7.44
CA PHE A 55 0.27 8.16 7.02
C PHE A 55 -1.09 7.64 7.47
N THR A 56 -1.87 7.12 6.53
CA THR A 56 -3.15 6.47 6.80
C THR A 56 -3.05 5.02 6.36
N LEU A 57 -3.25 4.10 7.29
CA LEU A 57 -3.29 2.66 7.05
C LEU A 57 -4.74 2.21 7.10
N PHE A 58 -5.23 1.67 5.99
CA PHE A 58 -6.55 1.05 5.93
C PHE A 58 -6.46 -0.40 6.38
N GLN A 59 -7.45 -0.83 7.14
CA GLN A 59 -7.66 -2.22 7.54
C GLN A 59 -8.66 -2.90 6.59
N ALA A 60 -8.86 -4.21 6.77
CA ALA A 60 -9.83 -4.94 5.97
C ALA A 60 -11.27 -4.41 6.17
N GLU A 61 -11.60 -3.92 7.37
CA GLU A 61 -12.91 -3.38 7.72
C GLU A 61 -13.21 -2.05 7.02
N ASP A 62 -12.17 -1.32 6.58
CA ASP A 62 -12.33 -0.08 5.82
C ASP A 62 -12.72 -0.34 4.36
N VAL A 63 -12.67 -1.60 3.90
CA VAL A 63 -12.97 -1.97 2.51
C VAL A 63 -14.46 -2.24 2.34
N VAL A 64 -15.18 -1.25 1.81
CA VAL A 64 -16.58 -1.43 1.40
C VAL A 64 -16.63 -2.24 0.10
N ARG A 65 -17.14 -3.47 0.18
CA ARG A 65 -17.35 -4.34 -0.98
C ARG A 65 -18.83 -4.46 -1.29
N HIS A 66 -19.14 -4.58 -2.58
CA HIS A 66 -20.50 -4.92 -2.99
C HIS A 66 -20.93 -6.27 -2.36
N PRO A 67 -22.16 -6.43 -1.85
CA PRO A 67 -22.59 -7.65 -1.16
C PRO A 67 -22.40 -8.94 -1.98
N LEU A 68 -22.54 -8.86 -3.31
CA LEU A 68 -22.23 -10.00 -4.19
C LEU A 68 -20.74 -10.39 -4.15
N VAL A 69 -19.83 -9.41 -4.19
CA VAL A 69 -18.39 -9.67 -4.14
C VAL A 69 -18.01 -10.31 -2.81
N GLN A 70 -18.56 -9.83 -1.70
CA GLN A 70 -18.33 -10.45 -0.39
C GLN A 70 -18.78 -11.92 -0.36
N ARG A 71 -19.97 -12.23 -0.93
CA ARG A 71 -20.45 -13.61 -1.03
C ARG A 71 -19.52 -14.49 -1.87
N ILE A 72 -18.97 -13.96 -2.97
CA ILE A 72 -18.01 -14.68 -3.81
C ILE A 72 -16.72 -14.97 -3.03
N ILE A 73 -16.15 -13.97 -2.35
CA ILE A 73 -14.93 -14.14 -1.53
C ILE A 73 -15.15 -15.22 -0.47
N ASN A 74 -16.24 -15.12 0.29
CA ASN A 74 -16.57 -16.08 1.35
C ASN A 74 -16.73 -17.52 0.81
N ALA A 75 -17.26 -17.66 -0.41
CA ALA A 75 -17.40 -18.97 -1.05
C ALA A 75 -16.05 -19.59 -1.40
N TYR A 76 -15.10 -18.81 -1.94
CA TYR A 76 -13.74 -19.27 -2.22
C TYR A 76 -12.97 -19.61 -0.92
N GLU A 77 -13.03 -18.75 0.10
CA GLU A 77 -12.38 -19.01 1.38
C GLU A 77 -12.89 -20.30 2.04
N SER A 78 -14.20 -20.55 1.97
CA SER A 78 -14.80 -21.77 2.52
C SER A 78 -14.35 -23.02 1.76
N TYR A 79 -14.24 -22.91 0.43
CA TYR A 79 -13.77 -23.99 -0.43
C TYR A 79 -12.29 -24.33 -0.20
N GLU A 80 -11.44 -23.33 0.01
CA GLU A 80 -10.01 -23.52 0.30
C GLU A 80 -9.79 -24.11 1.70
N LYS A 81 -10.52 -23.64 2.71
CA LYS A 81 -10.43 -24.19 4.09
C LYS A 81 -10.86 -25.65 4.20
N GLY A 82 -11.83 -26.08 3.38
CA GLY A 82 -12.27 -27.48 3.34
C GLY A 82 -11.31 -28.45 2.63
N ARG A 83 -10.20 -27.95 2.07
CA ARG A 83 -9.17 -28.74 1.38
C ARG A 83 -7.89 -28.99 2.20
N GLY A 84 -7.77 -28.37 3.38
CA GLY A 84 -6.68 -28.62 4.34
C GLY A 84 -7.09 -29.66 5.38
#